data_AF-A0A943I3J9-F1
#
_entry.id   AF-A0A943I3J9-F1
#
_cell.length_a   1.000
_cell.length_b   1.000
_cell.length_c   1.000
_cell.angle_alpha   90.00
_cell.angle_beta   90.00
_cell.angle_gamma   90.00
#
_symmetry.space_group_name_H-M   'P 1'
#
loop_
_entity.id
_entity.type
_entity.pdbx_description
1 polymer ?
#
loop_
_entity_poly.entity_id
_entity_poly.type
_entity_poly.pdbx_seq_one_letter_code
_entity_poly.pdbx_strand_id
1 'polypeptide(L)'
;MRIDAAARRAIMTGVNQTTARMTDFLMREMGAEYVETTAHAGARPSHQTWQGRQFKVNGEAPGYPNFALATGYGTVTGLCGANCRHSYYPYFPGYSTPAYTRQQLANIDPPPFWHEGKRYTAYDATQMQRKFERNIRASRDRLIGYEEGGLTEDFMLESAKLKTLERGYKSFSKQAGLPTQSDRLQQIGFGKSVSAKAVWANLKYVEKYSGYRYNKDGTIIVTDDWKNKGHVSIPKKYRPYAVVQTVSGKAGQIDRIIYGKDGIMVKQIHSGNHGYPNRHRCGKNGEHVHDYIWEKDGTLKRTSRELSDAERKEHSDIV
;
A
#
# COMPACT_ATOMS: atom_id res chain seq x y z
N MET A 1 2.68 -16.39 5.99
CA MET A 1 1.23 -16.32 5.68
C MET A 1 0.51 -16.02 6.99
N ARG A 2 -0.41 -15.05 7.05
CA ARG A 2 -1.15 -14.76 8.30
C ARG A 2 -2.16 -15.89 8.59
N ILE A 3 -2.45 -16.14 9.87
CA ILE A 3 -3.35 -17.22 10.31
C ILE A 3 -4.76 -17.03 9.77
N ASP A 4 -5.31 -15.81 9.86
CA ASP A 4 -6.63 -15.44 9.33
C ASP A 4 -6.76 -15.73 7.82
N ALA A 5 -5.74 -15.35 7.05
CA ALA A 5 -5.71 -15.59 5.62
C ALA A 5 -5.59 -17.09 5.28
N ALA A 6 -4.81 -17.84 6.06
CA ALA A 6 -4.66 -19.28 5.91
C ALA A 6 -5.97 -20.02 6.21
N ALA A 7 -6.60 -19.70 7.35
CA ALA A 7 -7.86 -20.27 7.79
C ALA A 7 -8.97 -19.99 6.76
N ARG A 8 -9.13 -18.73 6.32
CA ARG A 8 -10.11 -18.39 5.28
C ARG A 8 -9.87 -19.17 3.99
N ARG A 9 -8.62 -19.27 3.54
CA ARG A 9 -8.28 -20.04 2.32
C ARG A 9 -8.67 -21.51 2.48
N ALA A 10 -8.33 -22.12 3.62
CA ALA A 10 -8.63 -23.51 3.91
C ALA A 10 -10.14 -23.76 3.92
N ILE A 11 -10.91 -22.92 4.62
CA ILE A 11 -12.38 -23.01 4.69
C ILE A 11 -12.99 -22.88 3.30
N MET A 12 -12.68 -21.81 2.56
CA MET A 12 -13.28 -21.58 1.23
C MET A 12 -12.92 -22.68 0.23
N THR A 13 -11.69 -23.20 0.30
CA THR A 13 -11.25 -24.31 -0.56
C THR A 13 -11.99 -25.60 -0.17
N GLY A 14 -12.09 -25.89 1.13
CA GLY A 14 -12.79 -27.07 1.65
C GLY A 14 -14.27 -27.07 1.27
N VAL A 15 -14.96 -25.94 1.41
CA VAL A 15 -16.36 -25.79 0.98
C VAL A 15 -16.50 -26.10 -0.51
N ASN A 16 -15.66 -25.49 -1.37
CA ASN A 16 -15.72 -25.74 -2.81
C ASN A 16 -15.44 -27.21 -3.15
N GLN A 17 -14.46 -27.84 -2.49
CA GLN A 17 -14.14 -29.25 -2.69
C GLN A 17 -15.26 -30.19 -2.23
N THR A 18 -15.96 -29.86 -1.14
CA THR A 18 -17.14 -30.62 -0.69
C THR A 18 -18.27 -30.50 -1.72
N THR A 19 -18.55 -29.31 -2.24
CA THR A 19 -19.55 -29.11 -3.29
C THR A 19 -19.19 -29.87 -4.57
N ALA A 20 -17.91 -29.87 -4.96
CA ALA A 20 -17.43 -30.65 -6.10
C ALA A 20 -17.65 -32.15 -5.90
N ARG A 21 -17.32 -32.70 -4.72
CA ARG A 21 -17.58 -34.11 -4.40
C ARG A 21 -19.06 -34.49 -4.39
N MET A 22 -19.93 -33.60 -3.90
CA MET A 22 -21.38 -33.81 -3.98
C MET A 22 -21.85 -33.83 -5.44
N THR A 23 -21.31 -32.94 -6.26
CA THR A 23 -21.60 -32.90 -7.70
C THR A 23 -21.14 -34.19 -8.38
N ASP A 24 -19.93 -34.68 -8.07
CA ASP A 24 -19.41 -35.97 -8.56
C ASP A 24 -20.31 -37.14 -8.17
N PHE A 25 -20.81 -37.16 -6.93
CA PHE A 25 -21.74 -38.19 -6.45
C PHE A 25 -23.05 -38.17 -7.26
N LEU A 26 -23.69 -37.01 -7.37
CA LEU A 26 -24.95 -36.86 -8.12
C LEU A 26 -24.78 -37.19 -9.60
N MET A 27 -23.66 -36.82 -10.20
CA MET A 27 -23.36 -37.18 -11.58
C MET A 27 -23.27 -38.68 -11.78
N ARG A 28 -22.67 -39.42 -10.85
CA ARG A 28 -22.60 -40.88 -10.91
C ARG A 28 -23.99 -41.52 -10.82
N GLU A 29 -24.81 -41.05 -9.89
CA GLU A 29 -26.20 -41.54 -9.72
C GLU A 29 -27.05 -41.27 -10.98
N MET A 30 -26.84 -40.13 -11.64
CA MET A 30 -27.56 -39.77 -12.87
C MET A 30 -26.95 -40.39 -14.16
N GLY A 31 -25.82 -41.09 -14.07
CA GLY A 31 -25.08 -41.56 -15.25
C GLY A 31 -24.56 -40.42 -16.14
N ALA A 32 -24.29 -39.24 -15.57
CA ALA A 32 -23.80 -38.09 -16.33
C ALA A 32 -22.33 -38.26 -16.71
N GLU A 33 -22.06 -38.37 -18.02
CA GLU A 33 -20.70 -38.58 -18.56
C GLU A 33 -19.95 -37.29 -18.90
N TYR A 34 -20.63 -36.14 -18.92
CA TYR A 34 -20.06 -34.85 -19.31
C TYR A 34 -20.36 -33.77 -18.27
N VAL A 35 -19.51 -32.75 -18.26
CA VAL A 35 -19.63 -31.60 -17.36
C VAL A 35 -19.43 -30.31 -18.11
N GLU A 36 -20.03 -29.24 -17.63
CA GLU A 36 -19.69 -27.88 -17.99
C GLU A 36 -19.13 -27.13 -16.76
N THR A 37 -18.03 -26.42 -16.96
CA THR A 37 -17.40 -25.61 -15.92
C THR A 37 -18.07 -24.24 -15.81
N THR A 38 -18.17 -23.74 -14.58
CA THR A 38 -18.61 -22.35 -14.35
C THR A 38 -17.64 -21.33 -14.93
N ALA A 39 -18.12 -20.11 -15.14
CA ALA A 39 -17.33 -18.97 -15.56
C ALA A 39 -17.59 -17.76 -14.64
N HIS A 40 -16.54 -17.01 -14.30
CA HIS A 40 -16.57 -15.75 -13.57
C HIS A 40 -15.48 -14.76 -14.02
N ALA A 41 -15.74 -13.47 -13.85
CA ALA A 41 -14.76 -12.42 -14.10
C ALA A 41 -13.53 -12.51 -13.18
N GLY A 42 -12.36 -12.09 -13.67
CA GLY A 42 -11.10 -12.06 -12.93
C GLY A 42 -10.57 -13.45 -12.56
N ALA A 43 -10.90 -14.47 -13.38
CA ALA A 43 -10.24 -15.77 -13.32
C ALA A 43 -8.74 -15.60 -13.57
N ARG A 44 -7.92 -16.39 -12.86
CA ARG A 44 -6.46 -16.37 -13.09
C ARG A 44 -6.16 -16.87 -14.51
N PRO A 45 -5.10 -16.39 -15.19
CA PRO A 45 -4.87 -16.70 -16.59
C PRO A 45 -4.88 -18.20 -16.92
N SER A 46 -4.26 -19.04 -16.08
CA SER A 46 -4.24 -20.50 -16.26
C SER A 46 -5.59 -21.20 -16.07
N HIS A 47 -6.60 -20.51 -15.51
CA HIS A 47 -7.95 -21.05 -15.33
C HIS A 47 -8.94 -20.50 -16.34
N GLN A 48 -8.62 -19.38 -17.01
CA GLN A 48 -9.49 -18.77 -18.02
C GLN A 48 -9.80 -19.74 -19.16
N THR A 49 -8.84 -20.60 -19.51
CA THR A 49 -8.92 -21.61 -20.58
C THR A 49 -10.00 -22.67 -20.36
N TRP A 50 -10.53 -22.78 -19.14
CA TRP A 50 -11.54 -23.77 -18.79
C TRP A 50 -12.93 -23.18 -18.72
N GLN A 51 -13.11 -21.86 -18.68
CA GLN A 51 -14.39 -21.24 -18.36
C GLN A 51 -15.51 -21.58 -19.36
N GLY A 52 -16.65 -22.07 -18.87
CA GLY A 52 -17.83 -22.37 -19.69
C GLY A 52 -17.61 -23.46 -20.73
N ARG A 53 -16.62 -24.32 -20.54
CA ARG A 53 -16.29 -25.39 -21.48
C ARG A 53 -16.88 -26.71 -21.03
N GLN A 54 -17.26 -27.53 -22.01
CA GLN A 54 -17.69 -28.89 -21.75
C GLN A 54 -16.52 -29.88 -21.81
N PHE A 55 -16.59 -30.91 -20.97
CA PHE A 55 -15.58 -31.96 -20.87
C PHE A 55 -16.24 -33.33 -20.70
N LYS A 56 -15.58 -34.40 -21.14
CA LYS A 56 -15.97 -35.76 -20.80
C LYS A 56 -15.27 -36.16 -19.49
N VAL A 57 -16.01 -36.71 -18.54
CA VAL A 57 -15.49 -37.06 -17.21
C VAL A 57 -14.44 -38.15 -17.31
N ASN A 58 -14.76 -39.24 -18.02
CA ASN A 58 -13.89 -40.39 -18.23
C ASN A 58 -13.52 -40.50 -19.72
N GLY A 59 -12.23 -40.49 -20.04
CA GLY A 59 -11.76 -40.49 -21.43
C GLY A 59 -12.00 -39.16 -22.14
N GLU A 60 -12.06 -39.21 -23.47
CA GLU A 60 -12.33 -38.06 -24.34
C GLU A 60 -13.35 -38.45 -25.42
N ALA A 61 -14.00 -37.46 -26.01
CA ALA A 61 -14.89 -37.63 -27.16
C ALA A 61 -14.71 -36.47 -28.14
N PRO A 62 -15.16 -36.59 -29.40
CA PRO A 62 -15.09 -35.49 -30.36
C PRO A 62 -15.74 -34.21 -29.81
N GLY A 63 -14.94 -33.15 -29.66
CA GLY A 63 -15.39 -31.88 -29.08
C GLY A 63 -15.38 -31.79 -27.54
N TYR A 64 -15.11 -32.90 -26.84
CA TYR A 64 -15.12 -32.99 -25.37
C TYR A 64 -13.80 -33.56 -24.86
N PRO A 65 -12.81 -32.71 -24.52
CA PRO A 65 -11.55 -33.18 -23.96
C PRO A 65 -11.76 -33.82 -22.58
N ASN A 66 -10.79 -34.62 -22.13
CA ASN A 66 -10.84 -35.22 -20.80
C ASN A 66 -10.84 -34.17 -19.70
N PHE A 67 -11.79 -34.28 -18.77
CA PHE A 67 -12.02 -33.32 -17.70
C PHE A 67 -10.82 -33.15 -16.77
N ALA A 68 -10.27 -34.25 -16.25
CA ALA A 68 -9.17 -34.20 -15.29
C ALA A 68 -7.87 -33.72 -15.94
N LEU A 69 -7.55 -34.20 -17.14
CA LEU A 69 -6.33 -33.80 -17.86
C LEU A 69 -6.37 -32.34 -18.30
N ALA A 70 -7.50 -31.86 -18.82
CA ALA A 70 -7.60 -30.49 -19.32
C ALA A 70 -7.62 -29.44 -18.20
N THR A 71 -8.18 -29.79 -17.04
CA THR A 71 -8.41 -28.84 -15.94
C THR A 71 -7.51 -29.06 -14.72
N GLY A 72 -6.74 -30.14 -14.71
CA GLY A 72 -5.97 -30.57 -13.55
C GLY A 72 -6.83 -30.93 -12.33
N TYR A 73 -8.12 -31.25 -12.52
CA TYR A 73 -9.02 -31.62 -11.43
C TYR A 73 -8.38 -32.73 -10.56
N GLY A 74 -8.48 -32.58 -9.24
CA GLY A 74 -7.79 -33.43 -8.26
C GLY A 74 -6.39 -32.94 -7.85
N THR A 75 -5.82 -31.94 -8.51
CA THR A 75 -4.55 -31.31 -8.11
C THR A 75 -4.76 -30.01 -7.33
N VAL A 76 -3.74 -29.59 -6.57
CA VAL A 76 -3.78 -28.34 -5.81
C VAL A 76 -3.95 -27.10 -6.70
N THR A 77 -3.41 -27.12 -7.92
CA THR A 77 -3.48 -26.00 -8.86
C THR A 77 -4.66 -26.10 -9.82
N GLY A 78 -5.32 -27.25 -9.92
CA GLY A 78 -6.40 -27.52 -10.85
C GLY A 78 -7.74 -26.86 -10.52
N LEU A 79 -8.76 -27.27 -11.27
CA LEU A 79 -10.16 -26.96 -10.98
C LEU A 79 -10.54 -27.44 -9.57
N CYS A 80 -11.32 -26.63 -8.84
CA CYS A 80 -11.63 -26.85 -7.42
C CYS A 80 -10.38 -26.98 -6.50
N GLY A 81 -9.19 -26.64 -7.00
CA GLY A 81 -7.95 -26.57 -6.24
C GLY A 81 -7.87 -25.36 -5.30
N ALA A 82 -6.70 -25.14 -4.70
CA ALA A 82 -6.48 -24.13 -3.68
C ALA A 82 -6.88 -22.72 -4.16
N ASN A 83 -7.83 -22.09 -3.46
CA ASN A 83 -8.34 -20.75 -3.77
C ASN A 83 -8.93 -20.60 -5.19
N CYS A 84 -9.30 -21.71 -5.83
CA CYS A 84 -10.07 -21.72 -7.07
C CYS A 84 -11.54 -21.38 -6.76
N ARG A 85 -12.13 -20.51 -7.57
CA ARG A 85 -13.54 -20.09 -7.46
C ARG A 85 -14.44 -20.77 -8.48
N HIS A 86 -13.86 -21.57 -9.38
CA HIS A 86 -14.64 -22.34 -10.33
C HIS A 86 -15.23 -23.57 -9.65
N SER A 87 -16.42 -23.93 -10.13
CA SER A 87 -17.07 -25.22 -9.96
C SER A 87 -17.44 -25.76 -11.35
N TYR A 88 -18.22 -26.83 -11.38
CA TYR A 88 -18.77 -27.45 -12.59
C TYR A 88 -20.12 -28.11 -12.25
N TYR A 89 -20.87 -28.50 -13.27
CA TYR A 89 -22.15 -29.18 -13.15
C TYR A 89 -22.35 -30.16 -14.32
N PRO A 90 -23.22 -31.18 -14.17
CA PRO A 90 -23.47 -32.15 -15.23
C PRO A 90 -23.98 -31.50 -16.52
N TYR A 91 -23.53 -32.02 -17.66
CA TYR A 91 -23.95 -31.64 -18.99
C TYR A 91 -24.37 -32.89 -19.77
N PHE A 92 -25.50 -32.84 -20.48
CA PHE A 92 -26.02 -33.95 -21.26
C PHE A 92 -26.06 -33.54 -22.74
N PRO A 93 -25.12 -34.01 -23.59
CA PRO A 93 -25.12 -33.69 -25.00
C PRO A 93 -26.47 -34.01 -25.66
N GLY A 94 -27.01 -33.06 -26.43
CA GLY A 94 -28.31 -33.18 -27.08
C GLY A 94 -29.51 -32.75 -26.21
N TYR A 95 -29.35 -32.63 -24.89
CA TYR A 95 -30.42 -32.21 -23.97
C TYR A 95 -30.09 -30.90 -23.24
N SER A 96 -28.87 -30.75 -22.76
CA SER A 96 -28.40 -29.54 -22.09
C SER A 96 -28.06 -28.45 -23.11
N THR A 97 -28.45 -27.22 -22.79
CA THR A 97 -27.94 -26.01 -23.44
C THR A 97 -26.74 -25.48 -22.66
N PRO A 98 -25.65 -25.03 -23.31
CA PRO A 98 -24.54 -24.40 -22.60
C PRO A 98 -25.01 -23.22 -21.74
N ALA A 99 -24.52 -23.10 -20.51
CA ALA A 99 -24.95 -21.99 -19.63
C ALA A 99 -24.34 -20.66 -20.06
N TYR A 100 -23.22 -20.70 -20.78
CA TYR A 100 -22.55 -19.51 -21.28
C TYR A 100 -22.46 -19.53 -22.80
N THR A 101 -22.99 -18.49 -23.41
CA THR A 101 -22.78 -18.22 -24.83
C THR A 101 -21.32 -17.83 -25.08
N ARG A 102 -20.85 -18.05 -26.32
CA ARG A 102 -19.51 -17.61 -26.75
C ARG A 102 -19.31 -16.11 -26.54
N GLN A 103 -20.35 -15.31 -26.74
CA GLN A 103 -20.30 -13.86 -26.52
C GLN A 103 -20.17 -13.51 -25.03
N GLN A 104 -20.87 -14.20 -24.13
CA GLN A 104 -20.71 -14.00 -22.68
C GLN A 104 -19.31 -14.36 -22.21
N LEU A 105 -18.74 -15.48 -22.68
CA LEU A 105 -17.38 -15.89 -22.33
C LEU A 105 -16.32 -14.91 -22.82
N ALA A 106 -16.49 -14.39 -24.05
CA ALA A 106 -15.59 -13.38 -24.61
C ALA A 106 -15.61 -12.04 -23.86
N ASN A 107 -16.74 -11.70 -23.23
CA ASN A 107 -16.96 -10.43 -22.52
C ASN A 107 -17.07 -10.59 -21.00
N ILE A 108 -16.64 -11.73 -20.45
CA ILE A 108 -16.80 -12.01 -19.02
C ILE A 108 -15.93 -11.09 -18.15
N ASP A 109 -14.73 -10.78 -18.64
CA ASP A 109 -13.84 -9.82 -18.00
C ASP A 109 -14.16 -8.42 -18.51
N PRO A 110 -14.27 -7.42 -17.60
CA PRO A 110 -14.35 -6.03 -18.03
C PRO A 110 -13.09 -5.64 -18.83
N PRO A 111 -13.20 -4.67 -19.76
CA PRO A 111 -12.06 -4.17 -20.50
C PRO A 111 -10.92 -3.74 -19.58
N PRO A 112 -9.66 -4.01 -19.94
CA PRO A 112 -8.52 -3.53 -19.16
C PRO A 112 -8.52 -2.00 -19.04
N PHE A 113 -8.07 -1.49 -17.89
CA PHE A 113 -8.00 -0.05 -17.63
C PHE A 113 -6.58 0.39 -17.27
N TRP A 114 -6.32 1.69 -17.36
CA TRP A 114 -5.05 2.29 -17.00
C TRP A 114 -5.13 3.00 -15.64
N HIS A 115 -4.15 2.75 -14.80
CA HIS A 115 -3.98 3.41 -13.51
C HIS A 115 -2.50 3.71 -13.30
N GLU A 116 -2.17 4.98 -13.03
CA GLU A 116 -0.79 5.43 -12.80
C GLU A 116 0.21 4.95 -13.88
N GLY A 117 -0.20 5.01 -15.16
CA GLY A 117 0.64 4.59 -16.28
C GLY A 117 0.81 3.08 -16.46
N LYS A 118 0.09 2.26 -15.69
CA LYS A 118 0.08 0.79 -15.82
C LYS A 118 -1.29 0.28 -16.26
N ARG A 119 -1.28 -0.69 -17.17
CA ARG A 119 -2.48 -1.43 -17.63
C ARG A 119 -2.83 -2.54 -16.65
N TYR A 120 -4.11 -2.66 -16.31
CA TYR A 120 -4.65 -3.68 -15.40
C TYR A 120 -5.76 -4.48 -16.09
N THR A 121 -5.62 -5.80 -16.10
CA THR A 121 -6.75 -6.72 -16.39
C THR A 121 -7.66 -6.86 -15.15
N ALA A 122 -8.82 -7.49 -15.32
CA ALA A 122 -9.71 -7.83 -14.20
C ALA A 122 -8.97 -8.65 -13.12
N TYR A 123 -8.14 -9.62 -13.54
CA TYR A 123 -7.32 -10.40 -12.62
C TYR A 123 -6.29 -9.51 -11.89
N ASP A 124 -5.53 -8.70 -12.62
CA ASP A 124 -4.50 -7.82 -12.03
C ASP A 124 -5.10 -6.83 -11.03
N ALA A 125 -6.28 -6.31 -11.33
CA ALA A 125 -7.00 -5.41 -10.44
C ALA A 125 -7.35 -6.09 -9.12
N THR A 126 -7.85 -7.34 -9.16
CA THR A 126 -8.11 -8.10 -7.93
C THR A 126 -6.82 -8.40 -7.15
N GLN A 127 -5.69 -8.62 -7.84
CA GLN A 127 -4.39 -8.81 -7.18
C GLN A 127 -3.89 -7.53 -6.50
N MET A 128 -4.06 -6.38 -7.15
CA MET A 128 -3.71 -5.08 -6.59
C MET A 128 -4.61 -4.75 -5.38
N GLN A 129 -5.91 -5.03 -5.46
CA GLN A 129 -6.84 -4.92 -4.35
C GLN A 129 -6.36 -5.75 -3.13
N ARG A 130 -5.96 -7.01 -3.35
CA ARG A 130 -5.37 -7.88 -2.31
C ARG A 130 -4.05 -7.35 -1.76
N LYS A 131 -3.24 -6.65 -2.57
CA LYS A 131 -2.00 -5.99 -2.11
C LYS A 131 -2.32 -4.84 -1.16
N PHE A 132 -3.27 -3.99 -1.50
CA PHE A 132 -3.76 -2.94 -0.60
C PHE A 132 -4.29 -3.53 0.71
N GLU A 133 -5.15 -4.54 0.63
CA GLU A 133 -5.71 -5.21 1.81
C GLU A 133 -4.61 -5.75 2.75
N ARG A 134 -3.58 -6.41 2.19
CA ARG A 134 -2.42 -6.88 2.98
C ARG A 134 -1.67 -5.73 3.65
N ASN A 135 -1.42 -4.65 2.91
CA ASN A 135 -0.69 -3.50 3.44
C ASN A 135 -1.48 -2.79 4.54
N ILE A 136 -2.80 -2.63 4.37
CA ILE A 136 -3.70 -2.06 5.37
C ILE A 136 -3.67 -2.90 6.65
N ARG A 137 -3.81 -4.23 6.55
CA ARG A 137 -3.72 -5.11 7.73
C ARG A 137 -2.36 -5.00 8.42
N ALA A 138 -1.27 -5.00 7.66
CA ALA A 138 0.07 -4.83 8.23
C ALA A 138 0.27 -3.47 8.91
N SER A 139 -0.31 -2.39 8.37
CA SER A 139 -0.33 -1.07 9.02
C SER A 139 -1.14 -1.08 10.31
N ARG A 140 -2.29 -1.74 10.34
CA ARG A 140 -3.11 -1.89 11.54
C ARG A 140 -2.39 -2.65 12.64
N ASP A 141 -1.69 -3.74 12.31
CA ASP A 141 -0.87 -4.47 13.30
C ASP A 141 0.22 -3.60 13.90
N ARG A 142 0.94 -2.83 13.06
CA ARG A 142 1.98 -1.92 13.54
C ARG A 142 1.41 -0.87 14.48
N LEU A 143 0.24 -0.32 14.20
CA LEU A 143 -0.43 0.64 15.09
C LEU A 143 -0.78 0.02 16.44
N ILE A 144 -1.26 -1.22 16.48
CA ILE A 144 -1.51 -1.93 17.74
C ILE A 144 -0.20 -2.02 18.54
N GLY A 145 0.88 -2.50 17.92
CA GLY A 145 2.17 -2.64 18.60
C GLY A 145 2.77 -1.31 19.05
N TYR A 146 2.66 -0.25 18.25
CA TYR A 146 3.14 1.09 18.63
C TYR A 146 2.33 1.71 19.76
N GLU A 147 1.02 1.46 19.82
CA GLU A 147 0.18 1.89 20.92
C GLU A 147 0.56 1.19 22.22
N GLU A 148 0.73 -0.13 22.19
CA GLU A 148 1.15 -0.92 23.35
C GLU A 148 2.55 -0.55 23.84
N GLY A 149 3.47 -0.25 22.91
CA GLY A 149 4.83 0.18 23.21
C GLY A 149 4.99 1.66 23.58
N GLY A 150 3.91 2.46 23.54
CA GLY A 150 3.99 3.91 23.80
C GLY A 150 4.79 4.72 22.75
N LEU A 151 5.00 4.16 21.55
CA LEU A 151 5.80 4.76 20.48
C LEU A 151 4.98 5.78 19.68
N THR A 152 4.76 6.95 20.28
CA THR A 152 3.85 7.99 19.74
C THR A 152 4.23 8.53 18.37
N GLU A 153 5.53 8.74 18.10
CA GLU A 153 5.99 9.23 16.79
C GLU A 153 5.78 8.20 15.68
N ASP A 154 6.12 6.93 15.94
CA ASP A 154 5.93 5.82 15.00
C ASP A 154 4.44 5.57 14.76
N PHE A 155 3.62 5.64 15.82
CA PHE A 155 2.17 5.55 15.72
C PHE A 155 1.60 6.65 14.81
N MET A 156 2.06 7.89 14.97
CA MET A 156 1.63 9.01 14.14
C MET A 156 2.02 8.83 12.66
N LEU A 157 3.25 8.42 12.39
CA LEU A 157 3.74 8.18 11.04
C LEU A 157 2.96 7.05 10.35
N GLU A 158 2.78 5.92 11.04
CA GLU A 158 2.06 4.78 10.50
C GLU A 158 0.56 5.08 10.32
N SER A 159 -0.01 5.95 11.16
CA SER A 159 -1.40 6.43 11.01
C SER A 159 -1.60 7.21 9.71
N ALA A 160 -0.65 8.08 9.35
CA ALA A 160 -0.67 8.82 8.09
C ALA A 160 -0.54 7.88 6.88
N LYS A 161 0.35 6.87 6.99
CA LYS A 161 0.50 5.82 5.98
C LYS A 161 -0.75 4.98 5.82
N LEU A 162 -1.39 4.56 6.92
CA LEU A 162 -2.65 3.82 6.89
C LEU A 162 -3.73 4.63 6.16
N LYS A 163 -3.86 5.92 6.44
CA LYS A 163 -4.86 6.77 5.76
C LYS A 163 -4.59 6.93 4.26
N THR A 164 -3.33 7.00 3.87
CA THR A 164 -2.94 7.00 2.46
C THR A 164 -3.31 5.68 1.78
N LEU A 165 -3.03 4.54 2.42
CA LEU A 165 -3.39 3.21 1.93
C LEU A 165 -4.90 3.02 1.82
N GLU A 166 -5.68 3.44 2.82
CA GLU A 166 -7.14 3.36 2.81
C GLU A 166 -7.76 4.21 1.69
N ARG A 167 -7.22 5.41 1.45
CA ARG A 167 -7.65 6.28 0.35
C ARG A 167 -7.31 5.68 -1.01
N GLY A 168 -6.07 5.21 -1.17
CA GLY A 168 -5.62 4.53 -2.39
C GLY A 168 -6.44 3.30 -2.70
N TYR A 169 -6.73 2.46 -1.69
CA TYR A 169 -7.58 1.29 -1.82
C TYR A 169 -8.99 1.63 -2.32
N LYS A 170 -9.64 2.64 -1.73
CA LYS A 170 -10.97 3.09 -2.13
C LYS A 170 -10.97 3.65 -3.55
N SER A 171 -10.01 4.53 -3.86
CA SER A 171 -9.88 5.15 -5.18
C SER A 171 -9.63 4.11 -6.27
N PHE A 172 -8.66 3.22 -6.04
CA PHE A 172 -8.32 2.15 -6.97
C PHE A 172 -9.49 1.18 -7.17
N SER A 173 -10.15 0.74 -6.08
CA SER A 173 -11.29 -0.17 -6.18
C SER A 173 -12.44 0.46 -6.96
N LYS A 174 -12.73 1.75 -6.72
CA LYS A 174 -13.74 2.51 -7.48
C LYS A 174 -13.39 2.59 -8.96
N GLN A 175 -12.16 2.94 -9.30
CA GLN A 175 -11.71 3.02 -10.69
C GLN A 175 -11.73 1.66 -11.40
N ALA A 176 -11.38 0.60 -10.68
CA ALA A 176 -11.41 -0.77 -11.18
C ALA A 176 -12.82 -1.38 -11.27
N GLY A 177 -13.86 -0.68 -10.80
CA GLY A 177 -15.21 -1.23 -10.69
C GLY A 177 -15.33 -2.40 -9.71
N LEU A 178 -14.40 -2.51 -8.75
CA LEU A 178 -14.37 -3.60 -7.77
C LEU A 178 -15.01 -3.16 -6.43
N PRO A 179 -15.86 -4.00 -5.82
CA PRO A 179 -16.37 -3.72 -4.48
C PRO A 179 -15.25 -3.83 -3.46
N THR A 180 -15.23 -2.91 -2.48
CA THR A 180 -14.33 -2.99 -1.33
C THR A 180 -14.75 -4.12 -0.40
N GLN A 181 -13.77 -4.80 0.20
CA GLN A 181 -13.93 -5.99 1.04
C GLN A 181 -13.64 -5.65 2.51
N SER A 182 -14.59 -5.02 3.19
CA SER A 182 -14.45 -4.56 4.59
C SER A 182 -14.02 -5.69 5.54
N ASP A 183 -14.61 -6.87 5.38
CA ASP A 183 -14.38 -8.02 6.26
C ASP A 183 -12.94 -8.51 6.18
N ARG A 184 -12.31 -8.37 5.00
CA ARG A 184 -10.91 -8.71 4.82
C ARG A 184 -9.97 -7.71 5.46
N LEU A 185 -10.42 -6.49 5.75
CA LEU A 185 -9.59 -5.48 6.40
C LEU A 185 -9.62 -5.59 7.92
N GLN A 186 -10.57 -6.33 8.49
CA GLN A 186 -10.68 -6.49 9.93
C GLN A 186 -9.39 -7.10 10.51
N GLN A 187 -9.00 -6.57 11.66
CA GLN A 187 -7.80 -7.00 12.36
C GLN A 187 -8.08 -7.03 13.85
N ILE A 188 -7.82 -8.18 14.48
CA ILE A 188 -7.96 -8.35 15.93
C ILE A 188 -7.04 -7.35 16.63
N GLY A 189 -7.53 -6.69 17.67
CA GLY A 189 -6.84 -5.61 18.39
C GLY A 189 -7.02 -4.21 17.76
N PHE A 190 -7.35 -4.11 16.46
CA PHE A 190 -7.62 -2.83 15.81
C PHE A 190 -9.10 -2.44 15.97
N GLY A 191 -9.48 -2.11 17.21
CA GLY A 191 -10.85 -1.73 17.57
C GLY A 191 -11.17 -0.24 17.34
N LYS A 192 -12.35 0.19 17.82
CA LYS A 192 -12.81 1.59 17.72
C LYS A 192 -11.83 2.57 18.38
N SER A 193 -11.23 2.20 19.52
CA SER A 193 -10.28 3.03 20.27
C SER A 193 -9.02 3.32 19.46
N VAL A 194 -8.28 2.27 19.07
CA VAL A 194 -7.05 2.36 18.24
C VAL A 194 -7.33 3.11 16.94
N SER A 195 -8.45 2.80 16.29
CA SER A 195 -8.89 3.46 15.05
C SER A 195 -9.11 4.97 15.24
N ALA A 196 -9.78 5.38 16.31
CA ALA A 196 -9.99 6.80 16.62
C ALA A 196 -8.66 7.52 16.92
N LYS A 197 -7.78 6.90 17.72
CA LYS A 197 -6.43 7.43 17.97
C LYS A 197 -5.64 7.59 16.68
N ALA A 198 -5.69 6.62 15.76
CA ALA A 198 -5.02 6.69 14.48
C ALA A 198 -5.57 7.83 13.59
N VAL A 199 -6.88 8.08 13.62
CA VAL A 199 -7.48 9.23 12.92
C VAL A 199 -6.91 10.55 13.48
N TRP A 200 -6.94 10.73 14.79
CA TRP A 200 -6.40 11.93 15.44
C TRP A 200 -4.90 12.11 15.21
N ALA A 201 -4.12 11.02 15.29
CA ALA A 201 -2.70 11.05 15.02
C ALA A 201 -2.40 11.44 13.56
N ASN A 202 -3.18 10.93 12.59
CA ASN A 202 -3.08 11.39 11.21
C ASN A 202 -3.42 12.89 11.05
N LEU A 203 -4.44 13.40 11.75
CA LEU A 203 -4.77 14.84 11.71
C LEU A 203 -3.61 15.69 12.24
N LYS A 204 -3.02 15.30 13.38
CA LYS A 204 -1.81 15.92 13.93
C LYS A 204 -0.64 15.85 12.96
N TYR A 205 -0.44 14.72 12.29
CA TYR A 205 0.60 14.57 11.27
C TYR A 205 0.40 15.56 10.11
N VAL A 206 -0.82 15.65 9.59
CA VAL A 206 -1.14 16.58 8.49
C VAL A 206 -0.93 18.03 8.91
N GLU A 207 -1.39 18.40 10.10
CA GLU A 207 -1.19 19.75 10.66
C GLU A 207 0.29 20.06 10.89
N LYS A 208 1.06 19.09 11.40
CA LYS A 208 2.50 19.23 11.65
C LYS A 208 3.30 19.55 10.39
N TYR A 209 2.85 19.08 9.22
CA TYR A 209 3.54 19.19 7.93
C TYR A 209 2.75 19.96 6.86
N SER A 210 1.74 20.75 7.25
CA SER A 210 0.92 21.53 6.29
C SER A 210 1.57 22.86 5.90
N GLY A 211 2.47 23.40 6.73
CA GLY A 211 3.13 24.68 6.56
C GLY A 211 4.12 24.97 7.69
N TYR A 212 4.93 26.01 7.55
CA TYR A 212 5.73 26.51 8.67
C TYR A 212 4.81 27.11 9.72
N ARG A 213 5.11 26.86 10.99
CA ARG A 213 4.35 27.34 12.13
C ARG A 213 5.28 28.13 13.04
N TYR A 214 4.74 29.10 13.76
CA TYR A 214 5.52 30.02 14.57
C TYR A 214 4.90 30.13 15.97
N ASN A 215 5.77 30.27 16.98
CA ASN A 215 5.38 30.61 18.34
C ASN A 215 4.94 32.09 18.41
N LYS A 216 4.35 32.50 19.54
CA LYS A 216 3.87 33.87 19.74
C LYS A 216 4.98 34.93 19.67
N ASP A 217 6.21 34.54 20.03
CA ASP A 217 7.40 35.39 19.98
C ASP A 217 7.98 35.53 18.56
N GLY A 218 7.45 34.78 17.58
CA GLY A 218 7.89 34.77 16.19
C GLY A 218 8.94 33.69 15.87
N THR A 219 9.34 32.86 16.83
CA THR A 219 10.27 31.75 16.58
C THR A 219 9.58 30.64 15.79
N ILE A 220 10.28 30.05 14.82
CA ILE A 220 9.73 28.94 14.02
C ILE A 220 9.64 27.66 14.86
N ILE A 221 8.50 26.98 14.79
CA ILE A 221 8.24 25.74 15.52
C ILE A 221 8.98 24.60 14.86
N VAL A 222 9.84 23.93 15.64
CA VAL A 222 10.56 22.73 15.24
C VAL A 222 9.57 21.58 15.07
N THR A 223 9.62 20.91 13.91
CA THR A 223 8.80 19.73 13.66
C THR A 223 9.49 18.48 14.16
N ASP A 224 10.80 18.34 13.97
CA ASP A 224 11.50 17.10 14.29
C ASP A 224 12.81 17.39 15.02
N ASP A 225 12.94 16.86 16.24
CA ASP A 225 14.13 17.04 17.07
C ASP A 225 15.08 15.84 16.90
N TRP A 226 16.20 16.05 16.22
CA TRP A 226 17.21 15.02 15.96
C TRP A 226 18.48 15.24 16.79
N LYS A 227 18.45 16.11 17.81
CA LYS A 227 19.63 16.40 18.63
C LYS A 227 20.26 15.15 19.26
N ASN A 228 19.43 14.17 19.65
CA ASN A 228 19.88 12.94 20.30
C ASN A 228 20.17 11.78 19.32
N LYS A 229 20.13 12.01 18.01
CA LYS A 229 20.36 10.95 17.00
C LYS A 229 21.83 10.76 16.62
N GLY A 230 22.75 11.50 17.23
CA GLY A 230 24.17 11.51 16.87
C GLY A 230 24.40 12.13 15.49
N HIS A 231 25.46 11.73 14.79
CA HIS A 231 25.74 12.20 13.44
C HIS A 231 24.72 11.61 12.44
N VAL A 232 23.81 12.45 11.95
CA VAL A 232 22.80 12.08 10.95
C VAL A 232 23.15 12.69 9.60
N SER A 233 23.15 11.88 8.54
CA SER A 233 23.21 12.40 7.16
C SER A 233 21.91 13.11 6.83
N ILE A 234 21.98 14.39 6.46
CA ILE A 234 20.80 15.21 6.18
C ILE A 234 20.30 14.85 4.77
N PRO A 235 19.08 14.30 4.61
CA PRO A 235 18.60 13.88 3.31
C PRO A 235 18.21 15.08 2.44
N LYS A 236 18.45 14.99 1.12
CA LYS A 236 17.93 15.97 0.14
C LYS A 236 16.42 16.17 0.26
N LYS A 237 15.69 15.06 0.47
CA LYS A 237 14.23 15.04 0.53
C LYS A 237 13.76 14.44 1.86
N TYR A 238 12.85 15.14 2.51
CA TYR A 238 12.19 14.70 3.73
C TYR A 238 10.68 15.02 3.66
N ARG A 239 10.08 15.42 4.78
CA ARG A 239 8.66 15.78 4.88
C ARG A 239 8.47 17.24 4.44
N PRO A 240 7.38 17.56 3.72
CA PRO A 240 7.02 18.94 3.40
C PRO A 240 7.02 19.84 4.63
N TYR A 241 7.56 21.05 4.50
CA TYR A 241 7.61 22.05 5.56
C TYR A 241 8.29 21.60 6.86
N ALA A 242 9.08 20.53 6.82
CA ALA A 242 9.79 20.07 8.01
C ALA A 242 10.84 21.09 8.45
N VAL A 243 10.90 21.29 9.76
CA VAL A 243 11.88 22.10 10.48
C VAL A 243 12.60 21.16 11.43
N VAL A 244 13.80 20.73 11.02
CA VAL A 244 14.54 19.69 11.72
C VAL A 244 15.67 20.32 12.52
N GLN A 245 15.78 19.99 13.80
CA GLN A 245 16.86 20.47 14.65
C GLN A 245 17.91 19.39 14.82
N THR A 246 19.17 19.73 14.58
CA THR A 246 20.33 18.81 14.67
C THR A 246 21.42 19.41 15.54
N VAL A 247 22.36 18.57 15.98
CA VAL A 247 23.59 19.02 16.63
C VAL A 247 24.76 18.84 15.66
N SER A 248 25.63 19.84 15.54
CA SER A 248 26.85 19.80 14.74
C SER A 248 28.06 20.34 15.49
N GLY A 249 29.25 20.04 14.98
CA GLY A 249 30.52 20.46 15.57
C GLY A 249 30.85 19.78 16.91
N LYS A 250 32.10 19.93 17.36
CA LYS A 250 32.58 19.34 18.62
C LYS A 250 31.99 19.99 19.87
N ALA A 251 31.52 21.24 19.74
CA ALA A 251 30.97 22.04 20.83
C ALA A 251 29.45 21.89 21.02
N GLY A 252 28.79 21.05 20.23
CA GLY A 252 27.34 20.83 20.34
C GLY A 252 26.48 21.96 19.78
N GLN A 253 26.92 22.60 18.68
CA GLN A 253 26.19 23.66 18.00
C GLN A 253 24.82 23.16 17.53
N ILE A 254 23.76 23.93 17.76
CA ILE A 254 22.42 23.60 17.29
C ILE A 254 22.20 24.20 15.89
N ASP A 255 21.89 23.34 14.93
CA ASP A 255 21.53 23.75 13.57
C ASP A 255 20.06 23.44 13.28
N ARG A 256 19.47 24.21 12.37
CA ARG A 256 18.09 24.00 11.91
C ARG A 256 18.04 23.84 10.40
N ILE A 257 17.52 22.71 9.95
CA ILE A 257 17.32 22.37 8.53
C ILE A 257 15.87 22.62 8.17
N ILE A 258 15.65 23.31 7.07
CA ILE A 258 14.33 23.72 6.59
C ILE A 258 14.05 23.03 5.26
N TYR A 259 12.89 22.36 5.17
CA TYR A 259 12.39 21.72 3.97
C TYR A 259 11.21 22.49 3.39
N GLY A 260 11.15 22.62 2.06
CA GLY A 260 10.08 23.30 1.34
C GLY A 260 8.78 22.48 1.25
N LYS A 261 7.80 23.01 0.52
CA LYS A 261 6.48 22.40 0.29
C LYS A 261 6.52 21.05 -0.44
N ASP A 262 7.56 20.82 -1.22
CA ASP A 262 7.84 19.59 -1.96
C ASP A 262 8.67 18.59 -1.13
N GLY A 263 9.01 18.98 0.11
CA GLY A 263 9.88 18.23 1.00
C GLY A 263 11.35 18.25 0.59
N ILE A 264 11.77 19.15 -0.31
CA ILE A 264 13.19 19.32 -0.67
C ILE A 264 13.84 20.29 0.32
N MET A 265 15.07 19.98 0.74
CA MET A 265 15.84 20.86 1.63
C MET A 265 16.11 22.19 0.93
N VAL A 266 15.70 23.30 1.56
CA VAL A 266 15.81 24.65 1.01
C VAL A 266 16.90 25.47 1.70
N LYS A 267 17.05 25.33 3.03
CA LYS A 267 18.08 26.05 3.78
C LYS A 267 18.50 25.34 5.06
N GLN A 268 19.68 25.70 5.56
CA GLN A 268 20.18 25.28 6.86
C GLN A 268 20.70 26.51 7.60
N ILE A 269 20.23 26.68 8.83
CA ILE A 269 20.60 27.76 9.74
C ILE A 269 21.64 27.22 10.72
N HIS A 270 22.73 27.95 10.84
CA HIS A 270 23.86 27.62 11.69
C HIS A 270 24.01 28.67 12.79
N SER A 271 23.97 28.25 14.05
CA SER A 271 24.12 29.14 15.21
C SER A 271 25.56 29.53 15.54
N GLY A 272 26.54 29.09 14.73
CA GLY A 272 27.93 29.43 14.93
C GLY A 272 28.83 28.98 13.78
N ASN A 273 30.13 29.18 13.97
CA ASN A 273 31.17 28.94 12.97
C ASN A 273 31.62 27.47 12.82
N HIS A 274 30.89 26.49 13.38
CA HIS A 274 31.28 25.08 13.38
C HIS A 274 32.65 24.76 13.98
N GLY A 275 33.19 25.63 14.84
CA GLY A 275 34.54 25.52 15.38
C GLY A 275 35.65 26.03 14.45
N TYR A 276 35.29 26.71 13.35
CA TYR A 276 36.23 27.28 12.38
C TYR A 276 35.99 28.78 12.15
N PRO A 277 36.33 29.66 13.12
CA PRO A 277 36.07 31.10 13.03
C PRO A 277 36.61 31.76 11.76
N ASN A 278 37.80 31.34 11.31
CA ASN A 278 38.45 31.92 10.13
C ASN A 278 37.74 31.63 8.80
N ARG A 279 36.83 30.63 8.76
CA ARG A 279 36.08 30.23 7.57
C ARG A 279 34.65 30.79 7.54
N HIS A 280 34.18 31.39 8.63
CA HIS A 280 32.83 31.91 8.78
C HIS A 280 32.89 33.34 9.32
N ARG A 281 32.93 34.32 8.41
CA ARG A 281 33.00 35.77 8.73
C ARG A 281 31.63 36.41 9.00
N CYS A 282 30.59 35.59 9.06
CA CYS A 282 29.19 36.00 9.17
C CYS A 282 28.76 36.03 10.65
N GLY A 283 27.91 36.98 11.03
CA GLY A 283 27.38 37.11 12.39
C GLY A 283 28.40 37.53 13.46
N LYS A 284 27.92 37.68 14.72
CA LYS A 284 28.78 38.02 15.87
C LYS A 284 29.56 36.81 16.36
N ASN A 285 28.98 35.61 16.23
CA ASN A 285 29.57 34.35 16.68
C ASN A 285 29.85 33.35 15.54
N GLY A 286 29.67 33.75 14.28
CA GLY A 286 29.80 32.88 13.11
C GLY A 286 28.47 32.42 12.51
N GLU A 287 27.35 33.02 12.90
CA GLU A 287 26.01 32.57 12.49
C GLU A 287 25.80 32.82 10.98
N HIS A 288 25.37 31.80 10.25
CA HIS A 288 25.20 31.88 8.80
C HIS A 288 24.10 30.95 8.29
N VAL A 289 23.68 31.17 7.06
CA VAL A 289 22.71 30.34 6.34
C VAL A 289 23.41 29.65 5.18
N HIS A 290 23.13 28.37 5.00
CA HIS A 290 23.33 27.67 3.73
C HIS A 290 22.01 27.59 2.97
N ASP A 291 21.90 28.28 1.84
CA ASP A 291 20.79 28.08 0.91
C ASP A 291 21.12 26.97 -0.07
N TYR A 292 20.14 26.11 -0.35
CA TYR A 292 20.27 24.95 -1.22
C TYR A 292 19.32 25.09 -2.42
N ILE A 293 19.90 25.15 -3.62
CA ILE A 293 19.16 25.16 -4.88
C ILE A 293 19.48 23.87 -5.62
N TRP A 294 18.46 23.09 -5.93
CA TRP A 294 18.58 21.85 -6.68
C TRP A 294 18.11 22.06 -8.11
N GLU A 295 19.04 21.93 -9.05
CA GLU A 295 18.78 22.06 -10.48
C GLU A 295 18.04 20.81 -11.01
N LYS A 296 17.42 20.95 -12.20
CA LYS A 296 16.61 19.88 -12.81
C LYS A 296 17.40 18.61 -13.15
N ASP A 297 18.70 18.75 -13.39
CA ASP A 297 19.65 17.66 -13.64
C ASP A 297 20.08 16.94 -12.34
N GLY A 298 19.68 17.45 -11.18
CA GLY A 298 20.02 16.91 -9.87
C GLY A 298 21.21 17.59 -9.19
N THR A 299 21.90 18.51 -9.88
CA THR A 299 23.06 19.24 -9.36
C THR A 299 22.66 20.14 -8.19
N LEU A 300 23.52 20.19 -7.16
CA LEU A 300 23.32 21.04 -5.99
C LEU A 300 24.16 22.31 -6.11
N LYS A 301 23.50 23.46 -6.00
CA LYS A 301 24.17 24.74 -5.74
C LYS A 301 23.93 25.12 -4.29
N ARG A 302 25.01 25.22 -3.52
CA ARG A 302 24.99 25.68 -2.11
C ARG A 302 25.66 27.05 -2.02
N THR A 303 24.99 28.01 -1.41
CA THR A 303 25.56 29.35 -1.11
C THR A 303 25.52 29.61 0.39
N SER A 304 26.58 30.22 0.91
CA SER A 304 26.69 30.66 2.31
C SER A 304 26.47 32.16 2.39
N ARG A 305 25.61 32.63 3.30
CA ARG A 305 25.35 34.06 3.52
C ARG A 305 25.01 34.39 4.98
N GLU A 306 24.97 35.67 5.27
CA GLU A 306 24.46 36.23 6.54
C GLU A 306 22.96 35.93 6.72
N LEU A 307 22.52 35.77 7.97
CA LEU A 307 21.10 35.72 8.31
C LEU A 307 20.45 37.09 8.06
N SER A 308 19.28 37.09 7.45
CA SER A 308 18.43 38.28 7.38
C SER A 308 17.81 38.58 8.76
N ASP A 309 17.32 39.81 8.98
CA ASP A 309 16.65 40.19 10.23
C ASP A 309 15.44 39.32 10.54
N ALA A 310 14.69 38.92 9.51
CA ALA A 310 13.57 38.00 9.63
C ALA A 310 14.05 36.62 10.11
N GLU A 311 15.10 36.05 9.50
CA GLU A 311 15.66 34.77 9.93
C GLU A 311 16.26 34.85 11.35
N ARG A 312 16.90 35.97 11.72
CA ARG A 312 17.37 36.18 13.10
C ARG A 312 16.21 36.13 14.09
N LYS A 313 15.05 36.71 13.74
CA LYS A 313 13.84 36.64 14.56
C LYS A 313 13.23 35.23 14.58
N GLU A 314 13.13 34.57 13.44
CA GLU A 314 12.57 33.22 13.34
C GLU A 314 13.44 32.17 14.08
N HIS A 315 14.74 32.43 14.20
CA HIS A 315 15.74 31.51 14.75
C HIS A 315 16.40 32.04 16.04
N SER A 316 15.82 33.03 16.71
CA SER A 316 16.39 33.67 17.90
C SER A 316 16.52 32.74 19.10
N ASP A 317 15.91 31.55 19.06
CA ASP A 317 16.06 30.53 20.08
C ASP A 317 17.37 29.73 19.95
N ILE A 318 18.05 29.83 18.81
CA ILE A 318 19.32 29.16 18.55
C ILE A 318 20.45 30.11 18.13
N VAL A 319 20.13 31.34 17.69
CA VAL A 319 21.07 32.39 17.21
C VAL A 319 21.18 33.51 18.23
#